data_AF-A0A1I8CB12-F1
#
_entry.id   AF-A0A1I8CB12-F1
#
_cell.length_a   1.000
_cell.length_b   1.000
_cell.length_c   1.000
_cell.angle_alpha   90.00
_cell.angle_beta   90.00
_cell.angle_gamma   90.00
#
_symmetry.space_group_name_H-M   'P 1'
#
loop_
_entity.id
_entity.type
_entity.pdbx_description
1 polymer ?
#
loop_
_entity_poly.entity_id
_entity_poly.type
_entity_poly.pdbx_seq_one_letter_code
_entity_poly.pdbx_strand_id
1 'polypeptide(L)'
;MAEVKVDDIETNHKVLVHEDLKDEPHPNYYAKGESFEAVSNEENASQLISFTRMFKIHKDDFKEITGFGELLSPSEPLLTYHNFIAAYWKLSLMYSKNDTYDFIVAYVGPTKSPKDFAKGALGPNAFHMQQAPPTIKGSVRFGSTVHGMFESLTDTDLAEMGTTVKVYVASGALKTHMLEKIFAKSECLYINVTLIVAKTYFNIDKFIGRAVGIDTGGNNEATLASVLRKEKHEKHDFVFTAGDSSKNDSVEFYVHRAILAKSSPTLASIFALKHSLMTDQLLVVSNENRIIFPFLTENDMKVILTFLYSGDVELPKFDSFAKVGRVLSLIVSKDNLLNIFKQWDQQMANFLLDLVRENKHEMLVLATIKALIAIYSAPYGALPLSKRIAVSILASKINEAECTGKELLVSDELKEITKKCSIDKQLASVMQFKYLYTGVKKEYI
;
A
#
# COMPACT_ATOMS: atom_id res chain seq x y z
N MET A 1 26.91 16.83 13.88
CA MET A 1 27.48 17.06 12.54
C MET A 1 26.44 16.51 11.57
N ALA A 2 25.76 17.38 10.81
CA ALA A 2 24.65 16.98 9.95
C ALA A 2 25.15 16.15 8.75
N GLU A 3 24.46 15.08 8.40
CA GLU A 3 24.73 14.31 7.19
C GLU A 3 23.85 14.87 6.06
N VAL A 4 24.47 15.34 4.98
CA VAL A 4 23.76 15.81 3.79
C VAL A 4 23.38 14.59 2.95
N LYS A 5 22.09 14.26 2.90
CA LYS A 5 21.57 13.28 1.94
C LYS A 5 20.84 14.02 0.83
N VAL A 6 21.43 13.99 -0.37
CA VAL A 6 20.79 14.49 -1.58
C VAL A 6 19.90 13.38 -2.12
N ASP A 7 18.60 13.44 -1.82
CA ASP A 7 17.59 12.65 -2.54
C ASP A 7 16.98 13.53 -3.66
N ASP A 8 17.07 13.02 -4.89
CA ASP A 8 16.57 13.56 -6.18
C ASP A 8 17.31 14.76 -6.79
N ILE A 9 18.03 14.47 -7.89
CA ILE A 9 18.78 15.39 -8.76
C ILE A 9 17.87 16.33 -9.59
N GLU A 10 16.55 16.24 -9.49
CA GLU A 10 15.63 17.00 -10.35
C GLU A 10 14.83 18.14 -9.67
N THR A 11 15.03 18.42 -8.39
CA THR A 11 14.40 19.60 -7.76
C THR A 11 15.32 20.29 -6.75
N ASN A 12 15.23 21.62 -6.60
CA ASN A 12 15.96 22.44 -5.62
C ASN A 12 15.59 22.15 -4.14
N HIS A 13 15.41 20.87 -3.76
CA HIS A 13 15.09 20.46 -2.41
C HIS A 13 16.35 19.95 -1.72
N LYS A 14 16.73 20.58 -0.62
CA LYS A 14 17.77 20.07 0.29
C LYS A 14 17.10 19.49 1.52
N VAL A 15 17.42 18.24 1.85
CA VAL A 15 17.00 17.59 3.10
C VAL A 15 18.25 17.32 3.91
N LEU A 16 18.39 18.00 5.03
CA LEU A 16 19.47 17.78 5.98
C LEU A 16 18.98 16.85 7.09
N VAL A 17 19.79 15.84 7.42
CA VAL A 17 19.48 14.89 8.51
C VAL A 17 20.42 15.19 9.67
N HIS A 18 19.82 15.62 10.78
CA HIS A 18 20.52 15.95 12.02
C HIS A 18 20.50 14.73 12.95
N GLU A 19 21.68 14.14 13.18
CA GLU A 19 21.85 12.95 14.05
C GLU A 19 21.39 13.21 15.49
N ASP A 20 21.61 14.42 16.00
CA ASP A 20 21.23 14.89 17.33
C ASP A 20 19.71 14.95 17.55
N LEU A 21 18.91 14.97 16.47
CA LEU A 21 17.45 14.92 16.55
C LEU A 21 16.90 13.49 16.48
N LYS A 22 17.73 12.47 16.23
CA LYS A 22 17.28 11.07 16.17
C LYS A 22 16.90 10.50 17.55
N ASP A 23 17.53 11.01 18.61
CA ASP A 23 17.30 10.56 19.98
C ASP A 23 16.11 11.24 20.66
N GLU A 24 15.51 12.26 20.03
CA GLU A 24 14.29 12.87 20.56
C GLU A 24 13.09 11.91 20.41
N PRO A 25 12.26 11.75 21.46
CA PRO A 25 11.13 10.84 21.43
C PRO A 25 10.13 11.23 20.35
N HIS A 26 9.84 10.30 19.45
CA HIS A 26 8.76 10.42 18.49
C HIS A 26 7.41 10.39 19.24
N PRO A 27 6.53 11.39 19.07
CA PRO A 27 5.25 11.40 19.76
C PRO A 27 4.39 10.21 19.32
N ASN A 28 3.79 9.51 20.28
CA ASN A 28 2.80 8.47 20.01
C ASN A 28 1.45 8.90 20.59
N TYR A 29 0.55 9.38 19.73
CA TYR A 29 -0.81 9.76 20.12
C TYR A 29 -1.74 8.56 20.38
N TYR A 30 -1.25 7.33 20.18
CA TYR A 30 -1.95 6.06 20.42
C TYR A 30 -1.21 5.23 21.49
N ALA A 31 -0.59 5.93 22.46
CA ALA A 31 0.27 5.32 23.47
C ALA A 31 -0.48 4.45 24.50
N LYS A 32 -1.82 4.44 24.51
CA LYS A 32 -2.59 3.52 25.35
C LYS A 32 -2.96 2.23 24.60
N GLY A 33 -2.45 2.07 23.38
CA GLY A 33 -2.74 0.93 22.52
C GLY A 33 -4.08 1.04 21.80
N GLU A 34 -4.59 2.26 21.63
CA GLU A 34 -5.81 2.48 20.85
C GLU A 34 -5.60 2.07 19.37
N SER A 35 -6.68 1.59 18.75
CA SER A 35 -6.69 1.34 17.31
C SER A 35 -6.41 2.62 16.53
N PHE A 36 -5.69 2.52 15.41
CA PHE A 36 -5.51 3.63 14.49
C PHE A 36 -6.83 4.13 13.86
N GLU A 37 -7.91 3.35 13.99
CA GLU A 37 -9.25 3.76 13.62
C GLU A 37 -9.96 4.62 14.67
N ALA A 38 -9.55 4.54 15.94
CA ALA A 38 -10.14 5.34 17.02
C ALA A 38 -9.95 6.84 16.74
N VAL A 39 -10.99 7.64 16.97
CA VAL A 39 -10.94 9.10 16.81
C VAL A 39 -11.18 9.73 18.17
N SER A 40 -10.38 10.69 18.61
CA SER A 40 -10.66 11.37 19.88
C SER A 40 -11.97 12.17 19.80
N ASN A 41 -12.66 12.36 20.93
CA ASN A 41 -13.96 13.03 21.03
C ASN A 41 -15.13 12.31 20.32
N GLU A 42 -15.19 10.98 20.34
CA GLU A 42 -16.30 10.23 19.71
C GLU A 42 -17.68 10.59 20.27
N GLU A 43 -17.75 11.03 21.53
CA GLU A 43 -18.99 11.51 22.16
C GLU A 43 -19.61 12.72 21.42
N ASN A 44 -18.79 13.48 20.69
CA ASN A 44 -19.21 14.59 19.82
C ASN A 44 -18.87 14.28 18.36
N ALA A 45 -19.29 13.11 17.88
CA ALA A 45 -19.01 12.67 16.51
C ALA A 45 -19.46 13.73 15.48
N SER A 46 -18.50 14.19 14.67
CA SER A 46 -18.69 15.19 13.63
C SER A 46 -18.49 14.61 12.23
N GLN A 47 -18.91 15.37 11.22
CA GLN A 47 -18.60 15.09 9.82
C GLN A 47 -17.18 15.53 9.41
N LEU A 48 -16.45 16.19 10.32
CA LEU A 48 -15.09 16.67 10.10
C LEU A 48 -14.12 15.98 11.06
N ILE A 49 -12.95 15.61 10.53
CA ILE A 49 -11.86 15.02 11.30
C ILE A 49 -10.65 15.94 11.18
N SER A 50 -10.11 16.34 12.33
CA SER A 50 -8.86 17.09 12.45
C SER A 50 -7.69 16.11 12.57
N PHE A 51 -6.63 16.38 11.81
CA PHE A 51 -5.35 15.68 11.82
C PHE A 51 -4.26 16.69 12.13
N THR A 52 -3.62 16.54 13.28
CA THR A 52 -2.60 17.48 13.76
C THR A 52 -1.26 16.77 13.94
N ARG A 53 -0.19 17.37 13.41
CA ARG A 53 1.18 16.85 13.58
C ARG A 53 2.17 18.00 13.74
N MET A 54 3.11 17.79 14.66
CA MET A 54 4.22 18.70 14.88
C MET A 54 5.45 18.23 14.09
N PHE A 55 6.01 19.14 13.29
CA PHE A 55 7.24 18.98 12.53
C PHE A 55 8.34 19.85 13.13
N LYS A 56 9.59 19.55 12.76
CA LYS A 56 10.78 20.22 13.25
C LYS A 56 11.68 20.53 12.07
N ILE A 57 12.28 21.73 12.07
CA ILE A 57 13.34 22.12 11.12
C ILE A 57 14.46 22.72 11.95
N HIS A 58 15.68 22.22 11.77
CA HIS A 58 16.82 22.65 12.57
C HIS A 58 17.31 24.02 12.08
N LYS A 59 17.86 24.84 12.99
CA LYS A 59 18.34 26.20 12.63
C LYS A 59 19.39 26.20 11.52
N ASP A 60 20.19 25.14 11.42
CA ASP A 60 21.22 25.03 10.38
C ASP A 60 20.62 24.85 8.99
N ASP A 61 19.39 24.34 8.87
CA ASP A 61 18.71 24.18 7.59
C ASP A 61 18.45 25.53 6.92
N PHE A 62 18.21 26.57 7.74
CA PHE A 62 18.00 27.92 7.26
C PHE A 62 19.27 28.56 6.67
N LYS A 63 20.47 28.04 6.98
CA LYS A 63 21.72 28.51 6.38
C LYS A 63 21.85 28.10 4.92
N GLU A 64 21.16 27.04 4.52
CA GLU A 64 21.15 26.54 3.14
C GLU A 64 20.22 27.33 2.23
N ILE A 65 19.33 28.16 2.78
CA ILE A 65 18.51 29.10 2.02
C ILE A 65 19.36 30.34 1.70
N THR A 66 19.69 30.50 0.42
CA THR A 66 20.51 31.60 -0.09
C THR A 66 19.74 32.57 -0.98
N GLY A 67 18.53 32.19 -1.43
CA GLY A 67 17.74 32.98 -2.37
C GLY A 67 16.22 32.84 -2.22
N PHE A 68 15.49 33.80 -2.79
CA PHE A 68 14.03 33.76 -2.83
C PHE A 68 13.52 32.59 -3.68
N GLY A 69 12.45 31.95 -3.23
CA GLY A 69 11.84 30.79 -3.89
C GLY A 69 12.47 29.44 -3.53
N GLU A 70 13.55 29.43 -2.75
CA GLU A 70 14.11 28.19 -2.21
C GLU A 70 13.21 27.60 -1.12
N LEU A 71 13.18 26.25 -1.06
CA LEU A 71 12.25 25.48 -0.24
C LEU A 71 12.99 24.68 0.83
N LEU A 72 12.55 24.82 2.08
CA LEU A 72 12.87 23.87 3.16
C LEU A 72 11.68 22.97 3.42
N SER A 73 11.89 21.66 3.35
CA SER A 73 10.82 20.69 3.60
C SER A 73 11.25 19.71 4.68
N PRO A 74 10.39 19.42 5.68
CA PRO A 74 10.61 18.26 6.54
C PRO A 74 10.77 16.99 5.68
N SER A 75 11.62 16.07 6.12
CA SER A 75 11.88 14.78 5.44
C SER A 75 10.64 13.87 5.35
N GLU A 76 9.63 14.16 6.17
CA GLU A 76 8.44 13.35 6.31
C GLU A 76 7.17 14.11 5.98
N PRO A 77 6.25 13.48 5.25
CA PRO A 77 4.96 14.07 4.94
C PRO A 77 4.03 14.02 6.16
N LEU A 78 3.00 14.85 6.14
CA LEU A 78 1.81 14.62 6.95
C LEU A 78 0.98 13.49 6.32
N LEU A 79 0.59 12.50 7.13
CA LEU A 79 -0.30 11.41 6.75
C LEU A 79 -1.66 11.63 7.40
N THR A 80 -2.69 11.93 6.60
CA THR A 80 -4.08 11.89 7.05
C THR A 80 -4.66 10.51 6.72
N TYR A 81 -5.09 9.77 7.74
CA TYR A 81 -5.59 8.40 7.58
C TYR A 81 -6.83 8.15 8.43
N HIS A 82 -7.84 7.56 7.83
CA HIS A 82 -8.99 6.98 8.54
C HIS A 82 -9.67 5.96 7.65
N ASN A 83 -10.26 4.93 8.25
CA ASN A 83 -11.03 3.87 7.62
C ASN A 83 -10.31 3.33 6.38
N PHE A 84 -9.05 2.93 6.57
CA PHE A 84 -8.18 2.35 5.53
C PHE A 84 -7.83 3.27 4.35
N ILE A 85 -8.27 4.54 4.36
CA ILE A 85 -7.95 5.55 3.34
C ILE A 85 -6.84 6.46 3.85
N ALA A 86 -5.70 6.47 3.14
CA ALA A 86 -4.53 7.30 3.43
C ALA A 86 -4.35 8.40 2.38
N ALA A 87 -4.00 9.59 2.82
CA ALA A 87 -3.57 10.71 1.97
C ALA A 87 -2.32 11.38 2.55
N TYR A 88 -1.33 11.62 1.68
CA TYR A 88 -0.05 12.20 2.04
C TYR A 88 0.03 13.66 1.57
N TRP A 89 0.62 14.49 2.42
CA TRP A 89 0.79 15.91 2.20
C TRP A 89 2.25 16.29 2.38
N LYS A 90 2.83 16.94 1.38
CA LYS A 90 4.18 17.51 1.44
C LYS A 90 4.08 18.89 2.05
N LEU A 91 5.02 19.19 2.93
CA LEU A 91 5.10 20.45 3.65
C LEU A 91 6.39 21.15 3.25
N SER A 92 6.31 22.44 2.97
CA SER A 92 7.47 23.22 2.58
C SER A 92 7.36 24.66 3.11
N LEU A 93 8.48 25.21 3.58
CA LEU A 93 8.68 26.62 3.81
C LEU A 93 9.40 27.22 2.62
N MET A 94 8.81 28.25 2.01
CA MET A 94 9.40 28.97 0.89
C MET A 94 9.83 30.36 1.33
N TYR A 95 11.09 30.72 1.09
CA TYR A 95 11.56 32.08 1.37
C TYR A 95 11.02 33.07 0.33
N SER A 96 10.27 34.06 0.77
CA SER A 96 9.53 35.01 -0.06
C SER A 96 10.23 36.37 -0.16
N LYS A 97 9.93 37.13 -1.21
CA LYS A 97 10.54 38.44 -1.50
C LYS A 97 10.29 39.50 -0.42
N ASN A 98 9.28 39.30 0.42
CA ASN A 98 8.89 40.23 1.48
C ASN A 98 9.64 39.99 2.80
N ASP A 99 10.74 39.25 2.77
CA ASP A 99 11.48 38.80 3.96
C ASP A 99 10.60 38.03 4.96
N THR A 100 9.81 37.12 4.39
CA THR A 100 8.92 36.21 5.11
C THR A 100 9.02 34.82 4.51
N TYR A 101 8.57 33.83 5.27
CA TYR A 101 8.40 32.47 4.81
C TYR A 101 6.93 32.18 4.56
N ASP A 102 6.63 31.72 3.35
CA ASP A 102 5.33 31.16 3.00
C ASP A 102 5.33 29.68 3.35
N PHE A 103 4.26 29.20 3.96
CA PHE A 103 4.12 27.78 4.27
C PHE A 103 3.18 27.10 3.29
N ILE A 104 3.67 26.05 2.65
CA ILE A 104 3.01 25.36 1.54
C ILE A 104 2.69 23.94 1.98
N VAL A 105 1.42 23.55 1.81
CA VAL A 105 0.92 22.19 1.98
C VAL A 105 0.42 21.70 0.63
N ALA A 106 1.11 20.72 0.04
CA ALA A 106 0.75 20.16 -1.25
C ALA A 106 0.26 18.72 -1.10
N TYR A 107 -0.90 18.41 -1.69
CA TYR A 107 -1.35 17.03 -1.81
C TYR A 107 -0.39 16.24 -2.69
N VAL A 108 0.23 15.20 -2.14
CA VAL A 108 1.16 14.32 -2.87
C VAL A 108 0.39 13.23 -3.59
N GLY A 109 -0.70 12.78 -2.98
CA GLY A 109 -1.37 11.59 -3.42
C GLY A 109 -1.55 10.59 -2.30
N PRO A 110 -1.93 9.37 -2.69
CA PRO A 110 -2.20 8.32 -1.73
C PRO A 110 -0.89 7.58 -1.37
N THR A 111 0.27 7.93 -1.96
CA THR A 111 1.60 7.38 -1.65
C THR A 111 2.61 8.50 -1.38
N LYS A 112 3.60 8.27 -0.49
CA LYS A 112 4.61 9.27 -0.06
C LYS A 112 5.48 9.85 -1.19
N SER A 113 5.73 9.12 -2.26
CA SER A 113 6.51 9.60 -3.42
C SER A 113 6.00 8.96 -4.72
N PRO A 114 5.74 9.73 -5.78
CA PRO A 114 5.59 9.19 -7.11
C PRO A 114 7.00 8.78 -7.60
N LYS A 115 7.43 7.54 -7.31
CA LYS A 115 8.67 7.00 -7.88
C LYS A 115 8.41 6.56 -9.31
N ASP A 116 9.43 6.67 -10.16
CA ASP A 116 9.48 5.94 -11.42
C ASP A 116 9.23 4.45 -11.17
N PHE A 117 8.29 3.88 -11.92
CA PHE A 117 7.90 2.50 -11.71
C PHE A 117 8.98 1.56 -12.24
N ALA A 118 9.38 0.59 -11.42
CA ALA A 118 10.30 -0.45 -11.85
C ALA A 118 9.76 -1.20 -13.09
N LYS A 119 10.67 -1.67 -13.95
CA LYS A 119 10.30 -2.48 -15.12
C LYS A 119 9.44 -3.67 -14.70
N GLY A 120 8.26 -3.81 -15.31
CA GLY A 120 7.28 -4.86 -14.99
C GLY A 120 6.22 -4.48 -13.94
N ALA A 121 6.24 -3.26 -13.42
CA ALA A 121 5.14 -2.73 -12.61
C ALA A 121 3.87 -2.51 -13.46
N LEU A 122 2.70 -2.69 -12.84
CA LEU A 122 1.41 -2.45 -13.48
C LEU A 122 0.92 -1.01 -13.32
N GLY A 123 1.55 -0.26 -12.42
CA GLY A 123 1.20 1.14 -12.14
C GLY A 123 1.55 1.52 -10.69
N PRO A 124 1.05 2.67 -10.22
CA PRO A 124 1.25 3.09 -8.83
C PRO A 124 0.56 2.15 -7.86
N ASN A 125 1.18 1.97 -6.69
CA ASN A 125 0.58 1.27 -5.56
C ASN A 125 -0.44 2.16 -4.81
N ALA A 126 -1.44 2.64 -5.56
CA ALA A 126 -2.45 3.60 -5.18
C ALA A 126 -3.84 3.09 -5.56
N PHE A 127 -4.89 3.45 -4.81
CA PHE A 127 -6.24 3.13 -5.27
C PHE A 127 -6.47 3.84 -6.60
N HIS A 128 -6.85 3.07 -7.62
CA HIS A 128 -7.31 3.63 -8.88
C HIS A 128 -8.50 4.56 -8.55
N MET A 129 -8.43 5.84 -8.94
CA MET A 129 -9.42 6.91 -8.67
C MET A 129 -9.37 7.62 -7.31
N GLN A 130 -8.44 7.34 -6.40
CA GLN A 130 -8.33 8.20 -5.21
C GLN A 130 -7.81 9.57 -5.62
N GLN A 131 -8.70 10.57 -5.59
CA GLN A 131 -8.40 11.97 -5.83
C GLN A 131 -8.05 12.67 -4.52
N ALA A 132 -7.52 13.89 -4.64
CA ALA A 132 -7.37 14.77 -3.48
C ALA A 132 -8.73 15.04 -2.81
N PRO A 133 -8.76 15.28 -1.49
CA PRO A 133 -9.97 15.75 -0.84
C PRO A 133 -10.52 17.01 -1.55
N PRO A 134 -11.85 17.10 -1.79
CA PRO A 134 -12.43 18.21 -2.52
C PRO A 134 -12.09 19.58 -1.92
N THR A 135 -12.12 19.65 -0.59
CA THR A 135 -11.79 20.82 0.22
C THR A 135 -11.15 20.35 1.51
N ILE A 136 -10.17 21.09 2.00
CA ILE A 136 -9.70 21.00 3.38
C ILE A 136 -9.78 22.38 4.03
N LYS A 137 -9.94 22.42 5.34
CA LYS A 137 -9.52 23.57 6.13
C LYS A 137 -8.19 23.22 6.78
N GLY A 138 -7.36 24.18 7.06
CA GLY A 138 -6.16 23.90 7.84
C GLY A 138 -5.51 25.17 8.33
N SER A 139 -4.64 24.98 9.32
CA SER A 139 -3.88 26.05 9.92
C SER A 139 -2.48 25.55 10.25
N VAL A 140 -1.56 26.50 10.37
CA VAL A 140 -0.19 26.25 10.76
C VAL A 140 0.19 27.20 11.88
N ARG A 141 0.87 26.64 12.88
CA ARG A 141 1.43 27.38 14.02
C ARG A 141 2.93 27.18 14.09
N PHE A 142 3.66 28.27 14.25
CA PHE A 142 5.12 28.26 14.37
C PHE A 142 5.54 28.62 15.79
N GLY A 143 6.56 27.96 16.30
CA GLY A 143 6.99 28.20 17.67
C GLY A 143 8.26 27.47 18.07
N SER A 144 8.49 27.47 19.38
CA SER A 144 9.54 26.72 20.06
C SER A 144 8.91 25.83 21.13
N THR A 145 9.57 24.72 21.49
CA THR A 145 9.19 23.95 22.69
C THR A 145 10.01 24.42 23.88
N VAL A 146 9.35 24.85 24.95
CA VAL A 146 9.98 25.26 26.21
C VAL A 146 9.46 24.33 27.31
N HIS A 147 10.35 23.63 28.00
CA HIS A 147 10.00 22.58 28.98
C HIS A 147 9.01 21.51 28.45
N GLY A 148 9.12 21.16 27.16
CA GLY A 148 8.23 20.19 26.51
C GLY A 148 6.85 20.74 26.10
N MET A 149 6.56 22.02 26.37
CA MET A 149 5.32 22.68 25.96
C MET A 149 5.55 23.50 24.70
N PHE A 150 4.66 23.36 23.71
CA PHE A 150 4.71 24.15 22.48
C PHE A 150 4.21 25.58 22.73
N GLU A 151 5.11 26.56 22.60
CA GLU A 151 4.78 27.98 22.67
C GLU A 151 4.64 28.54 21.25
N SER A 152 3.40 28.82 20.85
CA SER A 152 3.08 29.37 19.53
C SER A 152 3.41 30.86 19.47
N LEU A 153 4.08 31.29 18.40
CA LEU A 153 4.39 32.69 18.10
C LEU A 153 3.50 33.26 17.00
N THR A 154 3.11 32.42 16.05
CA THR A 154 2.16 32.78 14.97
C THR A 154 1.12 31.69 14.81
N ASP A 155 -0.05 32.08 14.32
CA ASP A 155 -1.14 31.20 13.92
C ASP A 155 -1.68 31.75 12.59
N THR A 156 -1.77 30.91 11.58
CA THR A 156 -2.17 31.34 10.23
C THR A 156 -2.94 30.25 9.52
N ASP A 157 -4.07 30.63 8.94
CA ASP A 157 -4.90 29.72 8.15
C ASP A 157 -4.28 29.45 6.78
N LEU A 158 -4.50 28.24 6.28
CA LEU A 158 -4.13 27.82 4.95
C LEU A 158 -5.22 28.26 3.95
N ALA A 159 -4.81 28.96 2.89
CA ALA A 159 -5.69 29.30 1.77
C ALA A 159 -5.41 28.41 0.56
N GLU A 160 -6.46 27.96 -0.14
CA GLU A 160 -6.30 27.18 -1.37
C GLU A 160 -5.64 28.03 -2.47
N MET A 161 -4.64 27.48 -3.14
CA MET A 161 -3.89 28.14 -4.22
C MET A 161 -3.82 27.25 -5.45
N GLY A 162 -4.29 27.77 -6.59
CA GLY A 162 -4.25 27.10 -7.89
C GLY A 162 -5.47 26.21 -8.19
N THR A 163 -5.54 25.70 -9.42
CA THR A 163 -6.70 24.94 -9.92
C THR A 163 -6.39 23.48 -10.27
N THR A 164 -5.13 23.13 -10.51
CA THR A 164 -4.71 21.81 -11.03
C THR A 164 -4.09 20.88 -10.00
N VAL A 165 -3.31 21.41 -9.05
CA VAL A 165 -2.77 20.66 -7.91
C VAL A 165 -3.38 21.25 -6.65
N LYS A 166 -3.92 20.41 -5.76
CA LYS A 166 -4.45 20.85 -4.47
C LYS A 166 -3.29 21.29 -3.58
N VAL A 167 -2.96 22.58 -3.67
CA VAL A 167 -1.95 23.26 -2.88
C VAL A 167 -2.64 24.28 -1.98
N TYR A 168 -2.19 24.35 -0.75
CA TYR A 168 -2.69 25.29 0.24
C TYR A 168 -1.52 26.06 0.82
N VAL A 169 -1.66 27.38 0.94
CA VAL A 169 -0.58 28.28 1.30
C VAL A 169 -1.02 29.20 2.44
N ALA A 170 -0.20 29.27 3.49
CA ALA A 170 -0.22 30.38 4.44
C ALA A 170 0.86 31.37 4.01
N SER A 171 0.43 32.47 3.37
CA SER A 171 1.35 33.49 2.86
C SER A 171 1.85 34.39 4.00
N GLY A 172 3.15 34.66 4.03
CA GLY A 172 3.80 35.47 5.06
C GLY A 172 3.67 34.88 6.48
N ALA A 173 3.54 33.56 6.59
CA ALA A 173 3.21 32.86 7.83
C ALA A 173 4.27 33.01 8.94
N LEU A 174 5.53 33.24 8.54
CA LEU A 174 6.64 33.46 9.48
C LEU A 174 7.55 34.56 8.97
N LYS A 175 7.77 35.60 9.79
CA LYS A 175 8.71 36.69 9.46
C LYS A 175 10.14 36.29 9.81
N THR A 176 11.14 36.65 9.00
CA THR A 176 12.54 36.25 9.24
C THR A 176 13.05 36.64 10.62
N HIS A 177 12.76 37.86 11.10
CA HIS A 177 13.16 38.31 12.44
C HIS A 177 12.55 37.49 13.61
N MET A 178 11.50 36.70 13.36
CA MET A 178 10.94 35.80 14.38
C MET A 178 11.79 34.54 14.55
N LEU A 179 12.54 34.13 13.51
CA LEU A 179 13.47 33.00 13.61
C LEU A 179 14.56 33.27 14.65
N GLU A 180 15.09 34.49 14.72
CA GLU A 180 16.07 34.87 15.75
C GLU A 180 15.51 34.68 17.17
N LYS A 181 14.25 35.05 17.39
CA LYS A 181 13.57 34.87 18.69
C LYS A 181 13.35 33.40 19.03
N ILE A 182 13.08 32.56 18.03
CA ILE A 182 12.90 31.10 18.19
C ILE A 182 14.25 30.46 18.50
N PHE A 183 15.28 30.78 17.71
CA PHE A 183 16.60 30.19 17.84
C PHE A 183 17.41 30.68 19.04
N ALA A 184 16.98 31.78 19.67
CA ALA A 184 17.47 32.17 20.99
C ALA A 184 17.02 31.22 22.11
N LYS A 185 15.95 30.43 21.89
CA LYS A 185 15.34 29.54 22.90
C LYS A 185 15.40 28.06 22.55
N SER A 186 15.55 27.72 21.27
CA SER A 186 15.50 26.34 20.79
C SER A 186 16.37 26.16 19.56
N GLU A 187 16.99 25.00 19.39
CA GLU A 187 17.76 24.66 18.19
C GLU A 187 16.86 24.39 16.96
N CYS A 188 15.55 24.18 17.18
CA CYS A 188 14.59 23.84 16.15
C CYS A 188 13.43 24.85 16.06
N LEU A 189 12.97 25.08 14.84
CA LEU A 189 11.64 25.61 14.57
C LEU A 189 10.63 24.48 14.67
N TYR A 190 9.65 24.60 15.55
CA TYR A 190 8.53 23.66 15.63
C TYR A 190 7.35 24.19 14.82
N ILE A 191 6.80 23.32 13.98
CA ILE A 191 5.72 23.64 13.05
C ILE A 191 4.56 22.70 13.33
N ASN A 192 3.51 23.22 13.97
CA ASN A 192 2.31 22.44 14.24
C ASN A 192 1.29 22.65 13.13
N VAL A 193 1.04 21.61 12.35
CA VAL A 193 0.16 21.65 11.18
C VAL A 193 -1.11 20.90 11.50
N THR A 194 -2.25 21.54 11.24
CA THR A 194 -3.58 20.95 11.40
C THR A 194 -4.30 20.95 10.06
N LEU A 195 -4.74 19.77 9.61
CA LEU A 195 -5.62 19.61 8.45
C LEU A 195 -6.96 19.04 8.87
N ILE A 196 -8.03 19.62 8.36
CA ILE A 196 -9.41 19.23 8.63
C ILE A 196 -10.00 18.71 7.33
N VAL A 197 -10.43 17.45 7.36
CA VAL A 197 -10.95 16.74 6.20
C VAL A 197 -12.32 16.16 6.52
N ALA A 198 -13.24 16.22 5.56
CA ALA A 198 -14.55 15.61 5.72
C ALA A 198 -14.43 14.08 5.86
N LYS A 199 -15.14 13.52 6.85
CA LYS A 199 -15.20 12.07 7.12
C LYS A 199 -15.59 11.27 5.88
N THR A 200 -16.48 11.81 5.05
CA THR A 200 -16.96 11.19 3.80
C THR A 200 -15.88 10.95 2.74
N TYR A 201 -14.73 11.61 2.85
CA TYR A 201 -13.55 11.33 2.03
C TYR A 201 -12.96 9.95 2.34
N PHE A 202 -12.97 9.56 3.60
CA PHE A 202 -12.40 8.30 4.10
C PHE A 202 -13.38 7.12 3.99
N ASN A 203 -14.23 7.10 2.96
CA ASN A 203 -15.16 6.00 2.76
C ASN A 203 -14.52 4.90 1.91
N ILE A 204 -14.03 3.84 2.55
CA ILE A 204 -13.43 2.68 1.88
C ILE A 204 -14.39 1.95 0.93
N ASP A 205 -15.70 1.99 1.21
CA ASP A 205 -16.73 1.33 0.39
C ASP A 205 -16.83 1.94 -1.01
N LYS A 206 -16.29 3.16 -1.22
CA LYS A 206 -16.17 3.76 -2.56
C LYS A 206 -15.14 3.05 -3.45
N PHE A 207 -14.19 2.34 -2.85
CA PHE A 207 -13.09 1.66 -3.54
C PHE A 207 -13.28 0.15 -3.58
N ILE A 208 -14.13 -0.38 -2.68
CA ILE A 208 -14.48 -1.79 -2.64
C ILE A 208 -15.65 -2.02 -3.61
N GLY A 209 -15.38 -2.70 -4.71
CA GLY A 209 -16.44 -3.31 -5.49
C GLY A 209 -16.94 -4.59 -4.81
N ARG A 210 -18.18 -5.01 -5.10
CA ARG A 210 -18.47 -6.46 -5.05
C ARG A 210 -17.44 -7.13 -5.95
N ALA A 211 -16.80 -8.21 -5.49
CA ALA A 211 -16.04 -9.07 -6.38
C ALA A 211 -17.07 -9.63 -7.37
N VAL A 212 -17.30 -8.92 -8.48
CA VAL A 212 -18.17 -9.38 -9.54
C VAL A 212 -17.31 -10.41 -10.26
N GLY A 213 -17.55 -11.69 -9.93
CA GLY A 213 -17.15 -12.76 -10.82
C GLY A 213 -17.61 -12.36 -12.21
N ILE A 214 -16.71 -12.45 -13.19
CA ILE A 214 -17.09 -12.15 -14.56
C ILE A 214 -18.28 -13.07 -14.84
N ASP A 215 -19.46 -12.51 -15.13
CA ASP A 215 -20.62 -13.29 -15.57
C ASP A 215 -20.36 -13.72 -17.02
N THR A 216 -19.28 -14.47 -17.23
CA THR A 216 -19.06 -15.31 -18.39
C THR A 216 -19.89 -16.56 -18.15
N GLY A 217 -21.22 -16.41 -18.21
CA GLY A 217 -22.21 -17.42 -17.86
C GLY A 217 -21.67 -18.84 -18.00
N GLY A 218 -21.60 -19.57 -16.87
CA GLY A 218 -20.80 -20.77 -16.62
C GLY A 218 -20.79 -21.78 -17.76
N ASN A 219 -19.98 -21.53 -18.79
CA ASN A 219 -20.10 -22.25 -20.05
C ASN A 219 -19.54 -23.68 -19.97
N ASN A 220 -18.90 -24.08 -18.87
CA ASN A 220 -18.31 -25.41 -18.72
C ASN A 220 -18.24 -25.92 -17.26
N GLU A 221 -19.06 -25.44 -16.32
CA GLU A 221 -18.93 -25.79 -14.88
C GLU A 221 -18.90 -27.31 -14.61
N ALA A 222 -19.82 -28.05 -15.23
CA ALA A 222 -19.87 -29.52 -15.09
C ALA A 222 -18.58 -30.19 -15.62
N THR A 223 -18.04 -29.69 -16.73
CA THR A 223 -16.77 -30.15 -17.29
C THR A 223 -15.60 -29.77 -16.39
N LEU A 224 -15.55 -28.54 -15.88
CA LEU A 224 -14.53 -28.09 -14.95
C LEU A 224 -14.50 -28.97 -13.70
N ALA A 225 -15.64 -29.24 -13.07
CA ALA A 225 -15.71 -30.08 -11.88
C ALA A 225 -15.08 -31.46 -12.11
N SER A 226 -15.28 -32.03 -13.30
CA SER A 226 -14.73 -33.31 -13.71
C SER A 226 -13.21 -33.26 -13.92
N VAL A 227 -12.71 -32.18 -14.53
CA VAL A 227 -11.27 -31.89 -14.69
C VAL A 227 -10.59 -31.71 -13.33
N LEU A 228 -11.22 -30.95 -12.41
CA LEU A 228 -10.68 -30.71 -11.05
C LEU A 228 -10.65 -31.97 -10.18
N ARG A 229 -11.53 -32.95 -10.45
CA ARG A 229 -11.49 -34.30 -9.86
C ARG A 229 -10.47 -35.23 -10.51
N LYS A 230 -9.80 -34.79 -11.59
CA LYS A 230 -8.76 -35.53 -12.32
C LYS A 230 -9.31 -36.81 -12.96
N GLU A 231 -10.60 -36.80 -13.29
CA GLU A 231 -11.28 -37.92 -13.92
C GLU A 231 -10.86 -38.02 -15.39
N LYS A 232 -10.50 -39.24 -15.83
CA LYS A 232 -10.15 -39.50 -17.23
C LYS A 232 -11.43 -39.74 -18.02
N HIS A 233 -11.90 -38.73 -18.74
CA HIS A 233 -13.11 -38.82 -19.57
C HIS A 233 -12.78 -39.19 -21.01
N GLU A 234 -13.66 -39.90 -21.70
CA GLU A 234 -13.45 -40.28 -23.11
C GLU A 234 -13.25 -39.07 -24.06
N LYS A 235 -13.73 -37.89 -23.68
CA LYS A 235 -13.66 -36.66 -24.49
C LYS A 235 -12.44 -35.78 -24.23
N HIS A 236 -11.57 -36.13 -23.27
CA HIS A 236 -10.32 -35.39 -23.10
C HIS A 236 -9.43 -35.58 -24.33
N ASP A 237 -8.71 -34.53 -24.73
CA ASP A 237 -7.83 -34.54 -25.90
C ASP A 237 -6.43 -34.02 -25.59
N PHE A 238 -6.13 -33.69 -24.33
CA PHE A 238 -4.84 -33.18 -23.89
C PHE A 238 -4.62 -33.39 -22.38
N VAL A 239 -3.38 -33.31 -21.91
CA VAL A 239 -3.03 -33.48 -20.49
C VAL A 239 -2.21 -32.30 -19.98
N PHE A 240 -2.60 -31.75 -18.83
CA PHE A 240 -1.78 -30.83 -18.04
C PHE A 240 -1.19 -31.59 -16.86
N THR A 241 0.11 -31.44 -16.62
CA THR A 241 0.78 -32.01 -15.45
C THR A 241 1.28 -30.90 -14.57
N ALA A 242 0.89 -30.90 -13.29
CA ALA A 242 1.41 -29.98 -12.29
C ALA A 242 2.42 -30.73 -11.40
N GLY A 243 3.57 -30.12 -11.12
CA GLY A 243 4.61 -30.70 -10.27
C GLY A 243 5.73 -31.38 -11.05
N ASP A 244 6.70 -31.94 -10.32
CA ASP A 244 7.92 -32.49 -10.87
C ASP A 244 7.94 -34.00 -10.63
N SER A 245 7.87 -34.77 -11.72
CA SER A 245 7.90 -36.23 -11.68
C SER A 245 9.14 -36.79 -10.95
N SER A 246 10.25 -36.05 -10.89
CA SER A 246 11.45 -36.47 -10.14
C SER A 246 11.25 -36.46 -8.62
N LYS A 247 10.24 -35.74 -8.12
CA LYS A 247 9.88 -35.65 -6.70
C LYS A 247 8.67 -36.51 -6.33
N ASN A 248 8.14 -37.30 -7.28
CA ASN A 248 6.91 -38.09 -7.13
C ASN A 248 5.68 -37.25 -6.69
N ASP A 249 5.67 -35.95 -6.98
CA ASP A 249 4.56 -35.03 -6.61
C ASP A 249 3.74 -34.57 -7.83
N SER A 250 3.98 -35.16 -9.01
CA SER A 250 3.30 -34.81 -10.24
C SER A 250 1.84 -35.26 -10.25
N VAL A 251 0.93 -34.36 -10.62
CA VAL A 251 -0.51 -34.62 -10.72
C VAL A 251 -0.99 -34.31 -12.13
N GLU A 252 -1.75 -35.24 -12.71
CA GLU A 252 -2.30 -35.12 -14.06
C GLU A 252 -3.75 -34.60 -14.05
N PHE A 253 -4.01 -33.67 -14.97
CA PHE A 253 -5.34 -33.13 -15.26
C PHE A 253 -5.66 -33.41 -16.73
N TYR A 254 -6.77 -34.09 -16.96
CA TYR A 254 -7.25 -34.43 -18.31
C TYR A 254 -8.10 -33.27 -18.83
N VAL A 255 -7.62 -32.56 -19.85
CA VAL A 255 -8.19 -31.27 -20.29
C VAL A 255 -8.66 -31.28 -21.75
N HIS A 256 -9.34 -30.21 -22.15
CA HIS A 256 -9.99 -30.04 -23.45
C HIS A 256 -9.39 -28.86 -24.22
N ARG A 257 -8.66 -29.10 -25.30
CA ARG A 257 -8.00 -28.05 -26.11
C ARG A 257 -8.99 -27.01 -26.60
N ALA A 258 -10.17 -27.44 -27.05
CA ALA A 258 -11.19 -26.55 -27.61
C ALA A 258 -11.71 -25.51 -26.60
N ILE A 259 -11.77 -25.85 -25.31
CA ILE A 259 -12.16 -24.91 -24.26
C ILE A 259 -10.98 -23.99 -23.94
N LEU A 260 -9.81 -24.57 -23.68
CA LEU A 260 -8.61 -23.83 -23.30
C LEU A 260 -8.15 -22.82 -24.38
N ALA A 261 -8.27 -23.19 -25.65
CA ALA A 261 -7.90 -22.32 -26.78
C ALA A 261 -8.79 -21.08 -26.91
N LYS A 262 -10.05 -21.14 -26.43
CA LYS A 262 -10.95 -19.97 -26.42
C LYS A 262 -10.53 -18.96 -25.35
N SER A 263 -10.08 -19.44 -24.20
CA SER A 263 -9.70 -18.61 -23.05
C SER A 263 -8.25 -18.11 -23.13
N SER A 264 -7.42 -18.72 -23.97
CA SER A 264 -5.99 -18.45 -24.08
C SER A 264 -5.49 -18.51 -25.53
N PRO A 265 -5.17 -17.36 -26.15
CA PRO A 265 -4.53 -17.32 -27.47
C PRO A 265 -3.16 -18.02 -27.51
N THR A 266 -2.41 -17.96 -26.40
CA THR A 266 -1.13 -18.66 -26.28
C THR A 266 -1.32 -20.17 -26.31
N LEU A 267 -2.27 -20.72 -25.55
CA LEU A 267 -2.56 -22.16 -25.58
C LEU A 267 -3.09 -22.59 -26.95
N ALA A 268 -3.94 -21.78 -27.60
CA ALA A 268 -4.38 -22.04 -28.98
C ALA A 268 -3.19 -22.19 -29.94
N SER A 269 -2.19 -21.31 -29.80
CA SER A 269 -0.96 -21.34 -30.61
C SER A 269 -0.10 -22.57 -30.29
N ILE A 270 0.07 -22.91 -29.02
CA ILE A 270 0.82 -24.10 -28.60
C ILE A 270 0.17 -25.38 -29.14
N PHE A 271 -1.17 -25.49 -29.07
CA PHE A 271 -1.88 -26.66 -29.58
C PHE A 271 -1.78 -26.80 -31.11
N ALA A 272 -1.73 -25.68 -31.83
CA ALA A 272 -1.58 -25.67 -33.29
C ALA A 272 -0.14 -25.98 -33.75
N LEU A 273 0.85 -25.34 -33.13
CA LEU A 273 2.25 -25.41 -33.57
C LEU A 273 3.03 -26.56 -32.93
N LYS A 274 2.53 -27.14 -31.83
CA LYS A 274 3.19 -28.20 -31.05
C LYS A 274 4.64 -27.86 -30.65
N HIS A 275 4.95 -26.58 -30.47
CA HIS A 275 6.26 -26.09 -30.06
C HIS A 275 6.17 -25.39 -28.70
N SER A 276 7.16 -25.68 -27.84
CA SER A 276 7.30 -24.99 -26.56
C SER A 276 7.92 -23.62 -26.76
N LEU A 277 7.40 -22.63 -26.02
CA LEU A 277 8.18 -21.43 -25.73
C LEU A 277 9.40 -21.84 -24.89
N MET A 278 10.55 -21.21 -25.12
CA MET A 278 11.75 -21.40 -24.28
C MET A 278 11.52 -20.69 -22.95
N THR A 279 10.85 -21.37 -22.02
CA THR A 279 10.54 -20.87 -20.68
C THR A 279 10.68 -22.01 -19.67
N ASP A 280 11.04 -21.67 -18.44
CA ASP A 280 11.08 -22.59 -17.31
C ASP A 280 9.67 -22.86 -16.73
N GLN A 281 8.68 -22.03 -17.06
CA GLN A 281 7.34 -22.11 -16.46
C GLN A 281 6.46 -23.24 -17.04
N LEU A 282 6.71 -23.66 -18.29
CA LEU A 282 5.97 -24.74 -18.96
C LEU A 282 6.87 -25.50 -19.94
N LEU A 283 6.61 -26.80 -20.07
CA LEU A 283 7.26 -27.69 -21.02
C LEU A 283 6.21 -28.39 -21.89
N VAL A 284 6.27 -28.19 -23.20
CA VAL A 284 5.38 -28.87 -24.16
C VAL A 284 6.00 -30.20 -24.58
N VAL A 285 5.29 -31.31 -24.36
CA VAL A 285 5.69 -32.66 -24.77
C VAL A 285 4.81 -33.06 -25.96
N SER A 286 5.27 -32.73 -27.16
CA SER A 286 4.48 -32.74 -28.40
C SER A 286 4.00 -34.12 -28.83
N ASN A 287 4.75 -35.17 -28.50
CA ASN A 287 4.41 -36.58 -28.76
C ASN A 287 3.35 -37.13 -27.80
N GLU A 288 3.14 -36.51 -26.65
CA GLU A 288 2.20 -36.96 -25.61
C GLU A 288 0.93 -36.11 -25.52
N ASN A 289 0.80 -35.07 -26.35
CA ASN A 289 -0.26 -34.06 -26.21
C ASN A 289 -0.35 -33.55 -24.76
N ARG A 290 0.81 -33.17 -24.21
CA ARG A 290 0.97 -32.82 -22.80
C ARG A 290 1.70 -31.49 -22.63
N ILE A 291 1.28 -30.73 -21.63
CA ILE A 291 2.07 -29.60 -21.07
C ILE A 291 2.38 -29.92 -19.60
N ILE A 292 3.64 -29.77 -19.22
CA ILE A 292 4.12 -29.93 -17.85
C ILE A 292 4.39 -28.55 -17.26
N PHE A 293 3.88 -28.32 -16.06
CA PHE A 293 4.08 -27.13 -15.25
C PHE A 293 4.86 -27.51 -13.98
N PRO A 294 6.21 -27.57 -14.07
CA PRO A 294 7.05 -28.23 -13.08
C PRO A 294 6.99 -27.57 -11.69
N PHE A 295 6.68 -26.28 -11.63
CA PHE A 295 6.68 -25.50 -10.38
C PHE A 295 5.30 -25.30 -9.75
N LEU A 296 4.24 -25.79 -10.38
CA LEU A 296 2.87 -25.65 -9.87
C LEU A 296 2.48 -26.84 -9.00
N THR A 297 1.81 -26.57 -7.88
CA THR A 297 1.15 -27.61 -7.09
C THR A 297 -0.22 -27.95 -7.67
N GLU A 298 -0.86 -29.02 -7.18
CA GLU A 298 -2.26 -29.35 -7.52
C GLU A 298 -3.19 -28.15 -7.28
N ASN A 299 -3.06 -27.45 -6.16
CA ASN A 299 -3.93 -26.31 -5.84
C ASN A 299 -3.70 -25.13 -6.78
N ASP A 300 -2.45 -24.87 -7.16
CA ASP A 300 -2.11 -23.80 -8.10
C ASP A 300 -2.74 -24.05 -9.47
N MET A 301 -2.68 -25.31 -9.93
CA MET A 301 -3.28 -25.74 -11.18
C MET A 301 -4.80 -25.63 -11.15
N LYS A 302 -5.46 -25.97 -10.03
CA LYS A 302 -6.90 -25.80 -9.88
C LYS A 302 -7.33 -24.35 -10.08
N VAL A 303 -6.64 -23.40 -9.47
CA VAL A 303 -6.93 -21.95 -9.65
C VAL A 303 -6.82 -21.53 -11.12
N ILE A 304 -5.77 -21.99 -11.82
CA ILE A 304 -5.56 -21.68 -13.23
C ILE A 304 -6.65 -22.31 -14.10
N LEU A 305 -7.00 -23.59 -13.86
CA LEU A 305 -8.02 -24.29 -14.62
C LEU A 305 -9.42 -23.72 -14.38
N THR A 306 -9.74 -23.31 -13.16
CA THR A 306 -10.99 -22.61 -12.84
C THR A 306 -11.14 -21.39 -13.75
N PHE A 307 -10.13 -20.51 -13.77
CA PHE A 307 -10.14 -19.35 -14.66
C PHE A 307 -10.28 -19.73 -16.14
N LEU A 308 -9.51 -20.71 -16.62
CA LEU A 308 -9.54 -21.07 -18.04
C LEU A 308 -10.86 -21.69 -18.51
N TYR A 309 -11.62 -22.34 -17.62
CA TYR A 309 -12.87 -23.03 -17.99
C TYR A 309 -14.14 -22.22 -17.71
N SER A 310 -14.20 -21.50 -16.59
CA SER A 310 -15.39 -20.74 -16.20
C SER A 310 -15.22 -19.23 -16.33
N GLY A 311 -13.97 -18.74 -16.39
CA GLY A 311 -13.67 -17.31 -16.28
C GLY A 311 -13.65 -16.80 -14.84
N ASP A 312 -13.97 -17.65 -13.86
CA ASP A 312 -13.96 -17.29 -12.46
C ASP A 312 -12.54 -17.07 -11.96
N VAL A 313 -12.36 -16.02 -11.17
CA VAL A 313 -11.08 -15.69 -10.58
C VAL A 313 -11.11 -16.09 -9.12
N GLU A 314 -10.28 -17.06 -8.76
CA GLU A 314 -10.07 -17.47 -7.37
C GLU A 314 -8.78 -16.88 -6.81
N LEU A 315 -8.79 -16.53 -5.52
CA LEU A 315 -7.58 -16.08 -4.82
C LEU A 315 -6.62 -17.25 -4.61
N PRO A 316 -5.36 -17.17 -5.08
CA PRO A 316 -4.35 -18.18 -4.78
C PRO A 316 -4.05 -18.26 -3.28
N LYS A 317 -3.42 -19.36 -2.87
CA LYS A 317 -2.77 -19.40 -1.55
C LYS A 317 -1.69 -18.31 -1.46
N PHE A 318 -1.45 -17.83 -0.25
CA PHE A 318 -0.58 -16.67 -0.02
C PHE A 318 0.85 -16.83 -0.56
N ASP A 319 1.37 -18.05 -0.56
CA ASP A 319 2.71 -18.44 -1.04
C ASP A 319 2.74 -18.78 -2.54
N SER A 320 1.61 -18.64 -3.22
CA SER A 320 1.41 -19.14 -4.58
C SER A 320 1.12 -18.07 -5.63
N PHE A 321 0.95 -16.81 -5.20
CA PHE A 321 0.73 -15.65 -6.08
C PHE A 321 1.80 -15.51 -7.17
N ALA A 322 3.09 -15.64 -6.81
CA ALA A 322 4.17 -15.53 -7.78
C ALA A 322 4.14 -16.67 -8.82
N LYS A 323 3.90 -17.91 -8.37
CA LYS A 323 3.84 -19.10 -9.24
C LYS A 323 2.66 -19.00 -10.21
N VAL A 324 1.46 -18.79 -9.67
CA VAL A 324 0.22 -18.68 -10.46
C VAL A 324 0.29 -17.47 -11.39
N GLY A 325 0.74 -16.31 -10.89
CA GLY A 325 0.84 -15.08 -11.68
C GLY A 325 1.81 -15.19 -12.87
N ARG A 326 2.95 -15.89 -12.72
CA ARG A 326 3.90 -16.15 -13.82
C ARG A 326 3.33 -17.04 -14.92
N VAL A 327 2.54 -18.05 -14.54
CA VAL A 327 1.91 -18.92 -15.54
C VAL A 327 0.78 -18.19 -16.25
N LEU A 328 -0.08 -17.49 -15.50
CA LEU A 328 -1.14 -16.67 -16.07
C LEU A 328 -0.59 -15.61 -17.02
N SER A 329 0.50 -14.92 -16.67
CA SER A 329 1.08 -13.90 -17.55
C SER A 329 1.61 -14.44 -18.89
N LEU A 330 1.89 -15.74 -18.98
CA LEU A 330 2.28 -16.40 -20.23
C LEU A 330 1.07 -16.82 -21.06
N ILE A 331 0.03 -17.34 -20.41
CA ILE A 331 -1.07 -18.01 -21.11
C ILE A 331 -2.29 -17.11 -21.33
N VAL A 332 -2.51 -16.06 -20.52
CA VAL A 332 -3.68 -15.19 -20.68
C VAL A 332 -3.32 -13.88 -21.39
N SER A 333 -4.32 -13.24 -22.01
CA SER A 333 -4.14 -11.90 -22.57
C SER A 333 -3.83 -10.88 -21.47
N LYS A 334 -3.19 -9.76 -21.84
CA LYS A 334 -2.89 -8.66 -20.91
C LYS A 334 -4.15 -8.13 -20.22
N ASP A 335 -5.25 -7.97 -20.97
CA ASP A 335 -6.50 -7.43 -20.42
C ASP A 335 -7.13 -8.37 -19.39
N ASN A 336 -7.13 -9.68 -19.68
CA ASN A 336 -7.59 -10.69 -18.72
C ASN A 336 -6.69 -10.71 -17.48
N LEU A 337 -5.38 -10.62 -17.65
CA LEU A 337 -4.43 -10.59 -16.54
C LEU A 337 -4.65 -9.39 -15.61
N LEU A 338 -4.84 -8.19 -16.17
CA LEU A 338 -5.15 -6.99 -15.40
C LEU A 338 -6.47 -7.13 -14.63
N ASN A 339 -7.48 -7.75 -15.25
CA ASN A 339 -8.75 -8.00 -14.59
C ASN A 339 -8.65 -9.04 -13.46
N ILE A 340 -7.83 -10.09 -13.64
CA ILE A 340 -7.53 -11.07 -12.59
C ILE A 340 -6.92 -10.37 -11.37
N PHE A 341 -5.90 -9.53 -11.56
CA PHE A 341 -5.28 -8.80 -10.45
C PHE A 341 -6.25 -7.88 -9.73
N LYS A 342 -7.13 -7.19 -10.47
CA LYS A 342 -8.18 -6.35 -9.89
C LYS A 342 -9.14 -7.17 -9.02
N GLN A 343 -9.54 -8.36 -9.46
CA GLN A 343 -10.42 -9.24 -8.69
C GLN A 343 -9.71 -9.82 -7.46
N TRP A 344 -8.43 -10.21 -7.57
CA TRP A 344 -7.63 -10.64 -6.42
C TRP A 344 -7.52 -9.53 -5.37
N ASP A 345 -7.29 -8.29 -5.78
CA ASP A 345 -7.22 -7.15 -4.87
C ASP A 345 -8.56 -6.91 -4.16
N GLN A 346 -9.68 -7.02 -4.86
CA GLN A 346 -11.02 -6.88 -4.27
C GLN A 346 -11.35 -8.02 -3.30
N GLN A 347 -11.09 -9.27 -3.68
CA GLN A 347 -11.37 -10.43 -2.83
C GLN A 347 -10.56 -10.41 -1.53
N MET A 348 -9.26 -10.11 -1.63
CA MET A 348 -8.40 -10.01 -0.45
C MET A 348 -8.75 -8.82 0.43
N ALA A 349 -9.08 -7.66 -0.15
CA ALA A 349 -9.55 -6.50 0.61
C ALA A 349 -10.84 -6.80 1.39
N ASN A 350 -11.84 -7.40 0.73
CA ASN A 350 -13.09 -7.82 1.38
C ASN A 350 -12.83 -8.80 2.52
N PHE A 351 -12.01 -9.83 2.27
CA PHE A 351 -11.62 -10.81 3.29
C PHE A 351 -11.00 -10.16 4.53
N LEU A 352 -10.05 -9.24 4.36
CA LEU A 352 -9.43 -8.55 5.49
C LEU A 352 -10.41 -7.64 6.25
N LEU A 353 -11.29 -6.95 5.54
CA LEU A 353 -12.28 -6.06 6.16
C LEU A 353 -13.36 -6.83 6.91
N ASP A 354 -13.79 -7.97 6.39
CA ASP A 354 -14.74 -8.84 7.07
C ASP A 354 -14.13 -9.41 8.36
N LEU A 355 -12.85 -9.79 8.35
CA LEU A 355 -12.15 -10.18 9.59
C LEU A 355 -12.07 -9.04 10.63
N VAL A 356 -11.89 -7.79 10.18
CA VAL A 356 -11.91 -6.62 11.07
C VAL A 356 -13.31 -6.43 11.67
N ARG A 357 -14.36 -6.51 10.84
CA ARG A 357 -15.77 -6.35 11.26
C ARG A 357 -16.22 -7.44 12.22
N GLU A 358 -15.76 -8.67 12.02
CA GLU A 358 -16.07 -9.82 12.88
C GLU A 358 -15.23 -9.87 14.17
N ASN A 359 -14.32 -8.91 14.37
CA ASN A 359 -13.47 -8.78 15.55
C ASN A 359 -12.61 -10.02 15.89
N LYS A 360 -12.19 -10.77 14.87
CA LYS A 360 -11.38 -12.00 15.00
C LYS A 360 -9.88 -11.68 15.13
N HIS A 361 -9.47 -11.10 16.25
CA HIS A 361 -8.12 -10.54 16.43
C HIS A 361 -6.96 -11.50 16.15
N GLU A 362 -7.04 -12.77 16.59
CA GLU A 362 -5.96 -13.74 16.39
C GLU A 362 -5.79 -14.11 14.90
N MET A 363 -6.90 -14.41 14.23
CA MET A 363 -6.90 -14.70 12.80
C MET A 363 -6.46 -13.48 11.98
N LEU A 364 -6.76 -12.27 12.46
CA LEU A 364 -6.49 -11.03 11.74
C LEU A 364 -4.99 -10.80 11.50
N VAL A 365 -4.13 -11.00 12.51
CA VAL A 365 -2.67 -10.79 12.36
C VAL A 365 -2.09 -11.80 11.37
N LEU A 366 -2.41 -13.09 11.53
CA LEU A 366 -1.95 -14.15 10.64
C LEU A 366 -2.43 -13.94 9.20
N ALA A 367 -3.72 -13.63 9.01
CA ALA A 367 -4.31 -13.34 7.71
C ALA A 367 -3.63 -12.13 7.05
N THR A 368 -3.35 -11.08 7.83
CA THR A 368 -2.69 -9.86 7.35
C THR A 368 -1.26 -10.14 6.90
N ILE A 369 -0.50 -10.95 7.64
CA ILE A 369 0.88 -11.30 7.24
C ILE A 369 0.88 -12.17 5.97
N LYS A 370 -0.02 -13.16 5.88
CA LYS A 370 -0.24 -13.92 4.65
C LYS A 370 -0.59 -13.01 3.47
N ALA A 371 -1.51 -12.06 3.67
CA ALA A 371 -1.87 -11.08 2.65
C ALA A 371 -0.66 -10.24 2.22
N LEU A 372 0.16 -9.75 3.15
CA LEU A 372 1.36 -8.98 2.81
C LEU A 372 2.40 -9.81 2.01
N ILE A 373 2.56 -11.09 2.33
CA ILE A 373 3.40 -12.00 1.54
C ILE A 373 2.86 -12.14 0.12
N ALA A 374 1.55 -12.38 -0.03
CA ALA A 374 0.87 -12.46 -1.33
C ALA A 374 1.05 -11.18 -2.16
N ILE A 375 0.79 -10.03 -1.55
CA ILE A 375 0.88 -8.70 -2.18
C ILE A 375 2.29 -8.42 -2.68
N TYR A 376 3.31 -8.71 -1.88
CA TYR A 376 4.71 -8.49 -2.26
C TYR A 376 5.25 -9.55 -3.24
N SER A 377 4.54 -10.67 -3.39
CA SER A 377 4.84 -11.70 -4.39
C SER A 377 4.20 -11.40 -5.76
N ALA A 378 3.23 -10.50 -5.81
CA ALA A 378 2.61 -10.04 -7.04
C ALA A 378 3.38 -8.86 -7.68
N PRO A 379 3.16 -8.57 -8.97
CA PRO A 379 3.73 -7.39 -9.62
C PRO A 379 3.40 -6.10 -8.86
N TYR A 380 4.36 -5.17 -8.81
CA TYR A 380 4.15 -3.89 -8.13
C TYR A 380 2.94 -3.15 -8.73
N GLY A 381 2.05 -2.66 -7.86
CA GLY A 381 0.82 -1.97 -8.25
C GLY A 381 -0.36 -2.89 -8.55
N ALA A 382 -0.23 -4.22 -8.43
CA ALA A 382 -1.32 -5.16 -8.70
C ALA A 382 -2.40 -5.19 -7.60
N LEU A 383 -2.02 -5.05 -6.33
CA LEU A 383 -2.95 -5.17 -5.18
C LEU A 383 -2.87 -3.96 -4.22
N PRO A 384 -3.08 -2.73 -4.72
CA PRO A 384 -2.95 -1.52 -3.92
C PRO A 384 -3.98 -1.39 -2.80
N LEU A 385 -5.20 -1.91 -2.98
CA LEU A 385 -6.27 -1.76 -1.99
C LEU A 385 -5.99 -2.64 -0.76
N SER A 386 -5.75 -3.92 -1.01
CA SER A 386 -5.39 -4.90 -0.01
C SER A 386 -4.12 -4.50 0.74
N LYS A 387 -3.14 -3.92 0.04
CA LYS A 387 -1.90 -3.46 0.69
C LYS A 387 -2.14 -2.40 1.74
N ARG A 388 -3.01 -1.42 1.49
CA ARG A 388 -3.29 -0.36 2.47
C ARG A 388 -3.99 -0.90 3.69
N ILE A 389 -5.02 -1.72 3.48
CA ILE A 389 -5.76 -2.38 4.55
C ILE A 389 -4.80 -3.23 5.39
N ALA A 390 -4.01 -4.09 4.75
CA ALA A 390 -3.07 -4.97 5.45
C ALA A 390 -1.98 -4.19 6.21
N VAL A 391 -1.38 -3.17 5.59
CA VAL A 391 -0.35 -2.34 6.23
C VAL A 391 -0.91 -1.62 7.45
N SER A 392 -2.08 -1.01 7.36
CA SER A 392 -2.63 -0.23 8.47
C SER A 392 -3.14 -1.12 9.61
N ILE A 393 -3.75 -2.27 9.30
CA ILE A 393 -4.15 -3.27 10.31
C ILE A 393 -2.92 -3.72 11.10
N LEU A 394 -1.86 -4.18 10.40
CA LEU A 394 -0.68 -4.70 11.09
C LEU A 394 0.06 -3.61 11.85
N ALA A 395 0.16 -2.39 11.29
CA ALA A 395 0.77 -1.25 11.97
C ALA A 395 0.04 -0.89 13.27
N SER A 396 -1.30 -0.86 13.22
CA SER A 396 -2.13 -0.62 14.39
C SER A 396 -1.96 -1.70 15.45
N LYS A 397 -1.92 -2.98 15.03
CA LYS A 397 -1.75 -4.10 15.97
C LYS A 397 -0.35 -4.14 16.59
N ILE A 398 0.69 -3.83 15.82
CA ILE A 398 2.05 -3.70 16.35
C ILE A 398 2.11 -2.58 17.39
N ASN A 399 1.51 -1.43 17.12
CA ASN A 399 1.44 -0.34 18.10
C ASN A 399 0.68 -0.75 19.37
N GLU A 400 -0.48 -1.39 19.23
CA GLU A 400 -1.27 -1.90 20.35
C GLU A 400 -0.45 -2.86 21.23
N ALA A 401 0.23 -3.84 20.63
CA ALA A 401 1.06 -4.80 21.32
C ALA A 401 2.21 -4.14 22.09
N GLU A 402 2.97 -3.24 21.43
CA GLU A 402 4.08 -2.53 22.05
C GLU A 402 3.64 -1.65 23.23
N CYS A 403 2.52 -0.94 23.09
CA CYS A 403 2.01 -0.04 24.13
C CYS A 403 1.39 -0.79 25.32
N THR A 404 0.78 -1.95 25.07
CA THR A 404 0.11 -2.73 26.12
C THR A 404 0.99 -3.83 26.72
N GLY A 405 2.20 -4.04 26.17
CA GLY A 405 3.08 -5.14 26.55
C GLY A 405 2.52 -6.53 26.22
N LYS A 406 1.48 -6.60 25.38
CA LYS A 406 0.93 -7.86 24.89
C LYS A 406 1.80 -8.37 23.75
N GLU A 407 2.13 -9.65 23.75
CA GLU A 407 2.72 -10.25 22.57
C GLU A 407 1.72 -10.20 21.42
N LEU A 408 2.18 -9.80 20.22
CA LEU A 408 1.38 -9.67 18.98
C LEU A 408 0.73 -11.01 18.52
N LEU A 409 0.92 -12.07 19.29
CA LEU A 409 0.48 -13.45 19.15
C LEU A 409 1.47 -14.35 18.40
N VAL A 410 1.75 -15.47 19.07
CA VAL A 410 2.92 -16.33 18.92
C VAL A 410 2.49 -17.68 18.33
N SER A 411 1.52 -17.66 17.41
CA SER A 411 1.03 -18.89 16.79
C SER A 411 2.20 -19.62 16.12
N ASP A 412 2.25 -20.93 16.28
CA ASP A 412 3.33 -21.73 15.70
C ASP A 412 3.34 -21.63 14.18
N GLU A 413 2.17 -21.46 13.56
CA GLU A 413 2.06 -21.18 12.13
C GLU A 413 2.75 -19.87 11.75
N LEU A 414 2.55 -18.80 12.52
CA LEU A 414 3.20 -17.52 12.21
C LEU A 414 4.72 -17.61 12.34
N LYS A 415 5.22 -18.28 13.37
CA LYS A 415 6.67 -18.53 13.54
C LYS A 415 7.24 -19.31 12.36
N GLU A 416 6.53 -20.32 11.88
CA GLU A 416 6.97 -21.11 10.74
C GLU A 416 6.97 -20.28 9.44
N ILE A 417 5.98 -19.42 9.25
CA ILE A 417 5.94 -18.49 8.10
C ILE A 417 7.10 -17.51 8.16
N THR A 418 7.38 -16.88 9.30
CA THR A 418 8.47 -15.88 9.40
C THR A 418 9.86 -16.49 9.31
N LYS A 419 10.03 -17.78 9.67
CA LYS A 419 11.29 -18.52 9.41
C LYS A 419 11.48 -18.83 7.93
N LYS A 420 10.40 -19.20 7.21
CA LYS A 420 10.46 -19.65 5.81
C LYS A 420 10.45 -18.50 4.81
N CYS A 421 9.80 -17.40 5.16
CA CYS A 421 9.63 -16.23 4.30
C CYS A 421 10.34 -15.02 4.91
N SER A 422 11.27 -14.40 4.18
CA SER A 422 11.75 -13.06 4.56
C SER A 422 10.60 -12.07 4.40
N ILE A 423 10.16 -11.51 5.52
CA ILE A 423 9.08 -10.51 5.59
C ILE A 423 9.60 -9.09 5.87
N ASP A 424 10.92 -8.88 5.79
CA ASP A 424 11.56 -7.62 6.21
C ASP A 424 11.06 -6.43 5.39
N LYS A 425 10.83 -6.63 4.08
CA LYS A 425 10.30 -5.56 3.20
C LYS A 425 8.85 -5.21 3.53
N GLN A 426 8.06 -6.20 3.92
CA GLN A 426 6.68 -6.06 4.33
C GLN A 426 6.64 -5.30 5.66
N LEU A 427 7.43 -5.73 6.64
CA LEU A 427 7.56 -5.09 7.94
C LEU A 427 8.11 -3.67 7.83
N ALA A 428 9.09 -3.40 6.97
CA ALA A 428 9.59 -2.05 6.75
C ALA A 428 8.49 -1.09 6.30
N SER A 429 7.60 -1.52 5.39
CA SER A 429 6.45 -0.71 4.96
C SER A 429 5.43 -0.50 6.08
N VAL A 430 5.25 -1.50 6.94
CA VAL A 430 4.33 -1.45 8.09
C VAL A 430 4.87 -0.50 9.15
N MET A 431 6.15 -0.62 9.51
CA MET A 431 6.82 0.22 10.49
C MET A 431 6.91 1.67 10.01
N GLN A 432 7.13 1.90 8.71
CA GLN A 432 7.10 3.25 8.15
C GLN A 432 5.70 3.88 8.26
N PHE A 433 4.64 3.13 7.96
CA PHE A 433 3.27 3.62 8.12
C PHE A 433 2.96 3.92 9.58
N LYS A 434 3.30 2.99 10.48
CA LYS A 434 3.16 3.14 11.93
C LYS A 434 3.84 4.43 12.40
N TYR A 435 5.13 4.59 12.10
CA TYR A 435 5.92 5.76 12.49
C TYR A 435 5.29 7.07 12.00
N LEU A 436 4.87 7.14 10.73
CA LEU A 436 4.28 8.37 10.20
C LEU A 436 2.94 8.72 10.86
N TYR A 437 2.17 7.71 11.27
CA TYR A 437 0.81 7.90 11.78
C TYR A 437 0.72 8.02 13.30
N THR A 438 1.60 7.37 14.06
CA THR A 438 1.64 7.51 15.54
C THR A 438 1.88 8.96 15.97
N GLY A 439 2.63 9.71 15.16
CA GLY A 439 2.87 11.15 15.35
C GLY A 439 1.74 12.07 14.91
N VAL A 440 0.57 11.54 14.52
CA VAL A 440 -0.60 12.33 14.10
C VAL A 440 -1.72 12.21 15.13
N LYS A 441 -2.09 13.32 15.74
CA LYS A 441 -3.29 13.42 16.58
C LYS A 441 -4.53 13.47 15.70
N LYS A 442 -5.52 12.63 16.00
CA LYS A 442 -6.79 12.54 15.26
C LYS A 442 -7.99 12.75 16.17
N GLU A 443 -8.86 13.71 15.83
CA GLU A 443 -10.03 14.09 16.65
C GLU A 443 -11.23 14.54 15.79
N TYR A 444 -12.44 14.32 16.29
CA TYR A 444 -13.64 14.98 15.76
C TYR A 444 -13.68 16.43 16.20
N ILE A 445 -14.19 17.29 15.31
CA ILE A 445 -14.31 18.74 15.55
C ILE A 445 -15.68 19.31 15.22
#